data_AF-A0AAD7BLP1-F1
#
_entry.id   AF-A0AAD7BLP1-F1
#
_cell.length_a   1.000
_cell.length_b   1.000
_cell.length_c   1.000
_cell.angle_alpha   90.00
_cell.angle_beta   90.00
_cell.angle_gamma   90.00
#
_symmetry.space_group_name_H-M   'P 1'
#
loop_
_entity.id
_entity.type
_entity.pdbx_description
1 polymer ?
#
loop_
_entity_poly.entity_id
_entity_poly.type
_entity_poly.pdbx_seq_one_letter_code
_entity_poly.pdbx_strand_id
1 'polypeptide(L)'
;MTTTNIRIPLAEHADADADKWNMSWESLFGGIVFISPQFCFVDMVNRNEIYGLKNTLASYPHLLSNTCDAQYYLTLDARQCFDEHDFEARWLAASPEERSPHVLGALAAVCSKSQNLNMARVYCRGELRIWPLCNEPEMFFDLLRSAMLDDIDATAIPKQPKYIMHSSWDEVLAGDEADDLREVTKAGLMLLRTKLICYVFDFILRSFCSLETPILTASYVDPILERESHEPVASVASIRERTVERRPSCSYLRCLKLAPADGSVIFNRCGRCFSQIRRQGFYCSRECQVADWKLRHKKTCGKTPTFDDVSTLPEYPAAGVLAAAVPVFL
;
A
#
# COMPACT_ATOMS: atom_id res chain seq x y z
N MET A 1 2.70 9.81 32.30
CA MET A 1 2.37 8.57 31.57
C MET A 1 3.68 8.02 31.02
N THR A 2 4.07 6.80 31.42
CA THR A 2 5.23 6.11 30.86
C THR A 2 4.90 5.69 29.43
N THR A 3 5.64 6.20 28.44
CA THR A 3 5.51 5.78 27.04
C THR A 3 6.03 4.35 26.93
N THR A 4 5.13 3.38 26.87
CA THR A 4 5.50 1.99 26.56
C THR A 4 5.93 1.94 25.10
N ASN A 5 7.22 1.69 24.85
CA ASN A 5 7.73 1.53 23.49
C ASN A 5 7.17 0.21 22.92
N ILE A 6 6.20 0.33 22.02
CA ILE A 6 5.66 -0.81 21.27
C ILE A 6 6.71 -1.21 20.23
N ARG A 7 7.22 -2.44 20.32
CA ARG A 7 8.18 -2.99 19.37
C ARG A 7 7.46 -3.80 18.29
N ILE A 8 7.34 -3.23 17.10
CA ILE A 8 6.77 -3.93 15.94
C ILE A 8 7.79 -4.96 15.41
N PRO A 9 7.38 -6.20 15.07
CA PRO A 9 8.25 -7.17 14.41
C PRO A 9 8.80 -6.61 13.09
N LEU A 10 10.09 -6.83 12.80
CA LEU A 10 10.73 -6.35 11.58
C LEU A 10 10.31 -7.20 10.37
N ALA A 11 10.15 -6.57 9.20
CA ALA A 11 9.76 -7.26 7.96
C ALA A 11 10.78 -8.32 7.55
N GLU A 12 12.08 -8.05 7.71
CA GLU A 12 13.17 -8.99 7.38
C GLU A 12 13.10 -10.31 8.16
N HIS A 13 12.48 -10.32 9.34
CA HIS A 13 12.30 -11.55 10.11
C HIS A 13 11.24 -12.48 9.51
N ALA A 14 10.31 -11.95 8.70
CA ALA A 14 9.24 -12.73 8.11
C ALA A 14 9.78 -13.77 7.10
N ASP A 15 10.75 -13.39 6.26
CA ASP A 15 11.41 -14.33 5.33
C ASP A 15 12.41 -15.25 6.05
N ALA A 16 13.00 -14.80 7.17
CA ALA A 16 14.03 -15.56 7.88
C ALA A 16 13.45 -16.66 8.79
N ASP A 17 12.37 -16.37 9.51
CA ASP A 17 11.72 -17.29 10.45
C ASP A 17 10.25 -16.85 10.64
N ALA A 18 9.40 -17.29 9.71
CA ALA A 18 8.00 -16.89 9.62
C ALA A 18 7.22 -17.21 10.90
N ASP A 19 7.45 -18.38 11.51
CA ASP A 19 6.80 -18.80 12.73
C ASP A 19 7.12 -17.87 13.90
N LYS A 20 8.42 -17.61 14.13
CA LYS A 20 8.84 -16.70 15.21
C LYS A 20 8.40 -15.26 14.97
N TRP A 21 8.46 -14.80 13.71
CA TRP A 21 7.94 -13.49 13.33
C TRP A 21 6.43 -13.40 13.62
N ASN A 22 5.66 -14.42 13.25
CA ASN A 22 4.23 -14.45 13.49
C ASN A 22 3.88 -14.55 14.99
N MET A 23 4.59 -15.39 15.76
CA MET A 23 4.44 -15.44 17.22
C MET A 23 4.65 -14.06 17.86
N SER A 24 5.57 -13.26 17.34
CA SER A 24 5.81 -11.90 17.82
C SER A 24 4.60 -10.99 17.55
N TRP A 25 3.95 -11.14 16.39
CA TRP A 25 2.70 -10.45 16.07
C TRP A 25 1.53 -10.92 16.94
N GLU A 26 1.38 -12.22 17.16
CA GLU A 26 0.29 -12.75 18.00
C GLU A 26 0.46 -12.32 19.46
N SER A 27 1.69 -12.27 19.98
CA SER A 27 2.01 -11.70 21.29
C SER A 27 1.63 -10.22 21.36
N LEU A 28 1.93 -9.46 20.29
CA LEU A 28 1.54 -8.06 20.20
C LEU A 28 0.01 -7.88 20.20
N PHE A 29 -0.72 -8.74 19.50
CA PHE A 29 -2.18 -8.71 19.45
C PHE A 29 -2.86 -9.23 20.72
N GLY A 30 -2.20 -10.11 21.47
CA GLY A 30 -2.69 -10.66 22.75
C GLY A 30 -2.22 -9.88 23.98
N GLY A 31 -1.29 -8.93 23.82
CA GLY A 31 -0.69 -8.19 24.92
C GLY A 31 -1.66 -7.25 25.65
N ILE A 32 -1.28 -6.87 26.87
CA ILE A 32 -2.01 -5.91 27.71
C ILE A 32 -2.10 -4.53 27.04
N VAL A 33 -1.09 -4.17 26.26
CA VAL A 33 -1.07 -2.92 25.50
C VAL A 33 -1.99 -3.09 24.30
N PHE A 34 -3.23 -2.62 24.45
CA PHE A 34 -4.21 -2.60 23.38
C PHE A 34 -3.77 -1.64 22.28
N ILE A 35 -3.32 -2.18 21.15
CA ILE A 35 -3.08 -1.38 19.95
C ILE A 35 -4.43 -1.14 19.27
N SER A 36 -5.02 0.01 19.57
CA SER A 36 -6.26 0.44 18.93
C SER A 36 -6.00 1.06 17.55
N PRO A 37 -6.98 0.98 16.63
CA PRO A 37 -6.94 1.78 15.39
C PRO A 37 -6.72 3.27 15.64
N GLN A 38 -7.27 3.81 16.73
CA GLN A 38 -7.05 5.22 17.11
C GLN A 38 -5.59 5.52 17.48
N PHE A 39 -4.92 4.64 18.24
CA PHE A 39 -3.51 4.80 18.57
C PHE A 39 -2.65 4.78 17.30
N CYS A 40 -2.91 3.80 16.45
CA CYS A 40 -2.29 3.64 15.13
C CYS A 40 -2.45 4.87 14.24
N PHE A 41 -3.65 5.45 14.22
CA PHE A 41 -3.94 6.66 13.48
C PHE A 41 -3.13 7.86 13.98
N VAL A 42 -3.14 8.10 15.30
CA VAL A 42 -2.38 9.19 15.91
C VAL A 42 -0.87 9.04 15.66
N ASP A 43 -0.32 7.82 15.80
CA ASP A 43 1.10 7.56 15.49
C ASP A 43 1.43 7.90 14.03
N MET A 44 0.57 7.49 13.08
CA MET A 44 0.77 7.79 11.67
C MET A 44 0.64 9.29 11.36
N VAL A 45 -0.31 10.00 11.99
CA VAL A 45 -0.43 11.45 11.86
C VAL A 45 0.85 12.13 12.32
N ASN A 46 1.38 11.78 13.49
CA ASN A 46 2.62 12.34 14.01
C ASN A 46 3.81 12.10 13.07
N ARG A 47 3.89 10.93 12.43
CA ARG A 47 4.92 10.65 11.40
C ARG A 47 4.71 11.53 10.16
N ASN A 48 3.47 11.65 9.70
CA ASN A 48 3.14 12.45 8.53
C ASN A 48 3.29 13.96 8.78
N GLU A 49 3.19 14.44 10.03
CA GLU A 49 3.56 15.82 10.40
C GLU A 49 5.05 16.08 10.16
N ILE A 50 5.91 15.11 10.49
CA ILE A 50 7.36 15.20 10.27
C ILE A 50 7.66 15.25 8.77
N TYR A 51 7.00 14.41 7.97
CA TYR A 51 7.18 14.42 6.51
C TYR A 51 6.52 15.63 5.83
N GLY A 52 5.47 16.17 6.44
CA GLY A 52 4.65 17.26 5.93
C GLY A 52 3.60 16.82 4.92
N LEU A 53 2.42 17.46 5.00
CA LEU A 53 1.24 17.22 4.19
C LEU A 53 1.52 17.03 2.69
N LYS A 54 2.39 17.86 2.11
CA LYS A 54 2.71 17.80 0.68
C LYS A 54 3.32 16.47 0.24
N ASN A 55 4.13 15.83 1.08
CA ASN A 55 4.74 14.54 0.76
C ASN A 55 3.70 13.42 0.88
N THR A 56 2.87 13.46 1.93
CA THR A 56 1.77 12.52 2.14
C THR A 56 0.75 12.57 1.00
N LEU A 57 0.37 13.77 0.55
CA LEU A 57 -0.50 13.95 -0.61
C LEU A 57 0.16 13.47 -1.92
N ALA A 58 1.48 13.52 -2.03
CA ALA A 58 2.18 13.09 -3.24
C ALA A 58 2.27 11.56 -3.39
N SER A 59 2.33 10.82 -2.28
CA SER A 59 2.35 9.34 -2.29
C SER A 59 0.95 8.74 -2.41
N TYR A 60 -0.07 9.44 -1.90
CA TYR A 60 -1.44 8.93 -1.85
C TYR A 60 -1.98 8.37 -3.18
N PRO A 61 -1.86 9.05 -4.34
CA PRO A 61 -2.40 8.53 -5.59
C PRO A 61 -1.75 7.22 -6.05
N HIS A 62 -0.47 7.01 -5.75
CA HIS A 62 0.22 5.77 -6.09
C HIS A 62 -0.27 4.62 -5.20
N LEU A 63 -0.44 4.89 -3.90
CA LEU A 63 -1.04 3.94 -2.98
C LEU A 63 -2.47 3.56 -3.42
N LEU A 64 -3.29 4.56 -3.78
CA LEU A 64 -4.65 4.35 -4.28
C LEU A 64 -4.69 3.44 -5.50
N SER A 65 -3.90 3.78 -6.55
CA SER A 65 -3.82 2.99 -7.78
C SER A 65 -3.39 1.55 -7.50
N ASN A 66 -2.33 1.37 -6.70
CA ASN A 66 -1.83 0.04 -6.37
C ASN A 66 -2.85 -0.80 -5.57
N THR A 67 -3.65 -0.16 -4.72
CA THR A 67 -4.71 -0.86 -3.97
C THR A 67 -5.83 -1.31 -4.91
N CYS A 68 -6.23 -0.48 -5.88
CA CYS A 68 -7.19 -0.87 -6.92
C CYS A 68 -6.67 -2.03 -7.77
N ASP A 69 -5.40 -1.98 -8.19
CA ASP A 69 -4.75 -3.06 -8.93
C ASP A 69 -4.78 -4.36 -8.12
N ALA A 70 -4.35 -4.32 -6.86
CA ALA A 70 -4.32 -5.50 -5.99
C ALA A 70 -5.73 -6.12 -5.82
N GLN A 71 -6.76 -5.28 -5.66
CA GLN A 71 -8.13 -5.76 -5.50
C GLN A 71 -8.71 -6.35 -6.80
N TYR A 72 -8.37 -5.75 -7.94
CA TYR A 72 -8.74 -6.25 -9.26
C TYR A 72 -8.14 -7.63 -9.51
N TYR A 73 -6.81 -7.78 -9.35
CA TYR A 73 -6.13 -9.06 -9.57
C TYR A 73 -6.58 -10.13 -8.58
N LEU A 74 -6.74 -9.80 -7.30
CA LEU A 74 -7.31 -10.72 -6.31
C LEU A 74 -8.64 -11.31 -6.80
N THR A 75 -9.52 -10.47 -7.33
CA THR A 75 -10.85 -10.92 -7.74
C THR A 75 -10.78 -11.81 -8.98
N LEU A 76 -9.89 -11.53 -9.94
CA LEU A 76 -9.64 -12.40 -11.08
C LEU A 76 -9.09 -13.76 -10.64
N ASP A 77 -8.07 -13.76 -9.79
CA ASP A 77 -7.41 -14.97 -9.30
C ASP A 77 -8.35 -15.80 -8.42
N ALA A 78 -9.17 -15.15 -7.60
CA ALA A 78 -10.20 -15.81 -6.81
C ALA A 78 -11.21 -16.51 -7.72
N ARG A 79 -11.75 -15.84 -8.75
CA ARG A 79 -12.67 -16.45 -9.72
C ARG A 79 -12.04 -17.68 -10.39
N GLN A 80 -10.79 -17.54 -10.86
CA GLN A 80 -10.06 -18.66 -11.44
C GLN A 80 -9.93 -19.83 -10.45
N CYS A 81 -9.56 -19.56 -9.20
CA CYS A 81 -9.42 -20.59 -8.17
C CYS A 81 -10.76 -21.28 -7.85
N PHE A 82 -11.86 -20.53 -7.79
CA PHE A 82 -13.19 -21.10 -7.58
C PHE A 82 -13.62 -21.97 -8.77
N ASP A 83 -13.46 -21.48 -9.99
CA ASP A 83 -13.98 -22.13 -11.20
C ASP A 83 -13.11 -23.32 -11.66
N GLU A 84 -11.78 -23.18 -11.63
CA GLU A 84 -10.85 -24.17 -12.21
C GLU A 84 -10.27 -25.13 -11.18
N HIS A 85 -10.21 -24.74 -9.90
CA HIS A 85 -9.52 -25.48 -8.86
C HIS A 85 -10.42 -25.98 -7.73
N ASP A 86 -11.74 -25.77 -7.84
CA ASP A 86 -12.73 -26.12 -6.81
C ASP A 86 -12.31 -25.64 -5.42
N PHE A 87 -11.79 -24.39 -5.37
CA PHE A 87 -11.13 -23.86 -4.19
C PHE A 87 -12.06 -23.87 -2.96
N GLU A 88 -13.34 -23.53 -3.12
CA GLU A 88 -14.28 -23.47 -1.99
C GLU A 88 -14.42 -24.83 -1.30
N ALA A 89 -14.73 -25.88 -2.06
CA ALA A 89 -14.93 -27.21 -1.52
C ALA A 89 -13.64 -27.77 -0.91
N ARG A 90 -12.50 -27.58 -1.58
CA ARG A 90 -11.20 -28.03 -1.08
C ARG A 90 -10.77 -27.29 0.18
N TRP A 91 -10.97 -25.98 0.22
CA TRP A 91 -10.65 -25.18 1.40
C TRP A 91 -11.52 -25.61 2.58
N LEU A 92 -12.84 -25.75 2.40
CA LEU A 92 -13.77 -26.22 3.44
C LEU A 92 -13.44 -27.63 3.93
N ALA A 93 -13.01 -28.54 3.05
CA ALA A 93 -12.62 -29.89 3.40
C ALA A 93 -11.26 -29.98 4.11
N ALA A 94 -10.35 -29.03 3.86
CA ALA A 94 -9.02 -29.03 4.45
C ALA A 94 -9.04 -28.79 5.96
N SER A 95 -8.14 -29.45 6.69
CA SER A 95 -8.00 -29.23 8.13
C SER A 95 -7.31 -27.88 8.44
N PRO A 96 -7.43 -27.35 9.67
CA PRO A 96 -6.67 -26.16 10.06
C PRO A 96 -5.14 -26.32 9.88
N GLU A 97 -4.62 -27.53 10.10
CA GLU A 97 -3.20 -27.86 9.91
C GLU A 97 -2.77 -27.80 8.44
N GLU A 98 -3.66 -28.14 7.51
CA GLU A 98 -3.42 -28.03 6.07
C GLU A 98 -3.51 -26.57 5.59
N ARG A 99 -4.44 -25.77 6.13
CA ARG A 99 -4.60 -24.35 5.78
C ARG A 99 -3.48 -23.47 6.33
N SER A 100 -2.99 -23.77 7.54
CA SER A 100 -2.07 -22.92 8.29
C SER A 100 -0.77 -22.57 7.55
N PRO A 101 -0.05 -23.50 6.89
CA PRO A 101 1.13 -23.19 6.10
C PRO A 101 0.88 -22.18 4.99
N HIS A 102 -0.28 -22.23 4.33
CA HIS A 102 -0.63 -21.29 3.26
C HIS A 102 -0.90 -19.89 3.80
N VAL A 103 -1.61 -19.78 4.93
CA VAL A 103 -1.87 -18.49 5.60
C VAL A 103 -0.58 -17.88 6.13
N LEU A 104 0.25 -18.67 6.83
CA LEU A 104 1.54 -18.22 7.36
C LEU A 104 2.48 -17.78 6.22
N GLY A 105 2.60 -18.63 5.19
CA GLY A 105 3.44 -18.37 4.03
C GLY A 105 3.04 -17.09 3.30
N ALA A 106 1.74 -16.87 3.09
CA ALA A 106 1.23 -15.65 2.48
C ALA A 106 1.53 -14.40 3.32
N LEU A 107 1.25 -14.45 4.62
CA LEU A 107 1.54 -13.33 5.53
C LEU A 107 3.03 -12.98 5.54
N ALA A 108 3.89 -13.99 5.65
CA ALA A 108 5.33 -13.79 5.66
C ALA A 108 5.84 -13.24 4.33
N ALA A 109 5.42 -13.84 3.21
CA ALA A 109 5.83 -13.45 1.87
C ALA A 109 5.37 -12.05 1.48
N VAL A 110 4.21 -11.58 1.95
CA VAL A 110 3.74 -10.21 1.66
C VAL A 110 4.43 -9.19 2.57
N CYS A 111 4.51 -9.48 3.87
CA CYS A 111 5.07 -8.56 4.85
C CYS A 111 6.59 -8.40 4.71
N SER A 112 7.32 -9.42 4.23
CA SER A 112 8.76 -9.32 4.02
C SER A 112 9.16 -8.38 2.88
N LYS A 113 8.27 -8.15 1.91
CA LYS A 113 8.56 -7.35 0.70
C LYS A 113 8.35 -5.87 0.88
N SER A 114 7.64 -5.47 1.93
CA SER A 114 7.46 -4.05 2.23
C SER A 114 7.26 -3.82 3.71
N GLN A 115 8.11 -2.97 4.28
CA GLN A 115 7.93 -2.55 5.67
C GLN A 115 6.55 -1.92 5.91
N ASN A 116 6.00 -1.19 4.93
CA ASN A 116 4.67 -0.58 5.06
C ASN A 116 3.57 -1.64 5.17
N LEU A 117 3.67 -2.72 4.40
CA LEU A 117 2.72 -3.84 4.48
C LEU A 117 2.88 -4.58 5.80
N ASN A 118 4.12 -4.83 6.25
CA ASN A 118 4.37 -5.39 7.57
C ASN A 118 3.79 -4.50 8.69
N MET A 119 4.02 -3.19 8.65
CA MET A 119 3.43 -2.24 9.60
C MET A 119 1.91 -2.24 9.50
N ALA A 120 1.34 -2.33 8.29
CA ALA A 120 -0.10 -2.35 8.07
C ALA A 120 -0.80 -3.55 8.72
N ARG A 121 -0.06 -4.60 9.06
CA ARG A 121 -0.60 -5.74 9.81
C ARG A 121 -1.18 -5.33 11.16
N VAL A 122 -0.66 -4.26 11.78
CA VAL A 122 -1.21 -3.71 13.03
C VAL A 122 -2.65 -3.19 12.86
N TYR A 123 -3.03 -2.82 11.63
CA TYR A 123 -4.36 -2.36 11.26
C TYR A 123 -5.34 -3.50 10.97
N CYS A 124 -4.83 -4.73 10.87
CA CYS A 124 -5.54 -5.92 10.44
C CYS A 124 -5.68 -6.97 11.55
N ARG A 125 -5.79 -6.54 12.81
CA ARG A 125 -5.84 -7.43 13.98
C ARG A 125 -7.05 -8.37 13.96
N GLY A 126 -8.20 -7.92 13.46
CA GLY A 126 -9.42 -8.73 13.40
C GLY A 126 -9.41 -9.70 12.23
N GLU A 127 -8.64 -9.39 11.20
CA GLU A 127 -8.78 -9.95 9.86
C GLU A 127 -7.63 -10.91 9.51
N LEU A 128 -6.39 -10.56 9.88
CA LEU A 128 -5.16 -11.24 9.43
C LEU A 128 -4.42 -11.95 10.57
N ARG A 129 -5.16 -12.82 11.27
CA ARG A 129 -4.63 -13.74 12.27
C ARG A 129 -4.74 -15.17 11.76
N ILE A 130 -3.71 -15.98 12.02
CA ILE A 130 -3.66 -17.36 11.49
C ILE A 130 -4.78 -18.20 12.08
N TRP A 131 -4.96 -18.12 13.41
CA TRP A 131 -5.92 -18.98 14.09
C TRP A 131 -7.36 -18.81 13.56
N PRO A 132 -7.93 -17.58 13.50
CA PRO A 132 -9.26 -17.40 12.92
C PRO A 132 -9.33 -17.87 11.46
N LEU A 133 -8.38 -17.47 10.60
CA LEU A 133 -8.42 -17.81 9.16
C LEU A 133 -8.36 -19.31 8.89
N CYS A 134 -7.76 -20.10 9.79
CA CYS A 134 -7.65 -21.55 9.63
C CYS A 134 -8.80 -22.32 10.30
N ASN A 135 -9.32 -21.84 11.42
CA ASN A 135 -10.32 -22.54 12.22
C ASN A 135 -11.76 -22.14 11.88
N GLU A 136 -11.97 -20.97 11.28
CA GLU A 136 -13.28 -20.42 10.92
C GLU A 136 -13.32 -20.17 9.40
N PRO A 137 -13.52 -21.22 8.57
CA PRO A 137 -13.46 -21.07 7.11
C PRO A 137 -14.55 -20.14 6.56
N GLU A 138 -15.69 -20.01 7.24
CA GLU A 138 -16.73 -19.05 6.87
C GLU A 138 -16.21 -17.62 6.98
N MET A 139 -15.51 -17.29 8.06
CA MET A 139 -14.88 -15.97 8.25
C MET A 139 -13.83 -15.69 7.17
N PHE A 140 -13.08 -16.71 6.74
CA PHE A 140 -12.16 -16.58 5.60
C PHE A 140 -12.92 -16.16 4.33
N PHE A 141 -14.04 -16.82 4.00
CA PHE A 141 -14.82 -16.49 2.80
C PHE A 141 -15.53 -15.16 2.90
N ASP A 142 -16.07 -14.80 4.07
CA ASP A 142 -16.71 -13.51 4.28
C ASP A 142 -15.71 -12.36 4.07
N LEU A 143 -14.50 -12.52 4.59
CA LEU A 143 -13.44 -11.54 4.40
C LEU A 143 -12.96 -11.51 2.94
N LEU A 144 -12.76 -12.66 2.28
CA LEU A 144 -12.40 -12.74 0.87
C LEU A 144 -13.45 -12.05 -0.01
N ARG A 145 -14.74 -12.36 0.17
CA ARG A 145 -15.84 -11.72 -0.58
C ARG A 145 -15.92 -10.23 -0.31
N SER A 146 -15.64 -9.77 0.91
CA SER A 146 -15.59 -8.34 1.23
C SER A 146 -14.44 -7.62 0.50
N ALA A 147 -13.33 -8.33 0.26
CA ALA A 147 -12.19 -7.83 -0.48
C ALA A 147 -12.41 -7.88 -2.00
N MET A 148 -13.21 -8.82 -2.51
CA MET A 148 -13.51 -8.95 -3.93
C MET A 148 -14.45 -7.85 -4.45
N LEU A 149 -14.27 -7.50 -5.73
CA LEU A 149 -15.18 -6.63 -6.48
C LEU A 149 -16.42 -7.42 -6.90
N ASP A 150 -17.60 -6.85 -6.71
CA ASP A 150 -18.87 -7.51 -7.02
C ASP A 150 -19.04 -7.67 -8.55
N ASP A 151 -18.84 -6.58 -9.28
CA ASP A 151 -18.87 -6.53 -10.74
C ASP A 151 -17.47 -6.22 -11.30
N ILE A 152 -16.84 -7.24 -11.88
CA ILE A 152 -15.64 -7.03 -12.70
C ILE A 152 -16.04 -6.97 -14.16
N ASP A 153 -15.88 -5.78 -14.73
CA ASP A 153 -15.56 -5.65 -16.14
C ASP A 153 -14.10 -6.07 -16.32
N ALA A 154 -13.88 -7.20 -17.00
CA ALA A 154 -12.55 -7.74 -17.26
C ALA A 154 -11.65 -6.80 -18.08
N THR A 155 -12.18 -5.66 -18.54
CA THR A 155 -11.45 -4.69 -19.35
C THR A 155 -10.96 -3.47 -18.58
N ALA A 156 -11.39 -3.25 -17.33
CA ALA A 156 -11.05 -2.02 -16.61
C ALA A 156 -10.80 -2.22 -15.10
N ILE A 157 -9.64 -1.73 -14.64
CA ILE A 157 -9.31 -1.63 -13.22
C ILE A 157 -10.15 -0.50 -12.59
N PRO A 158 -10.77 -0.71 -11.41
CA PRO A 158 -11.56 0.32 -10.76
C PRO A 158 -10.71 1.52 -10.35
N LYS A 159 -11.36 2.70 -10.30
CA LYS A 159 -10.70 3.96 -9.91
C LYS A 159 -10.68 4.19 -8.41
N GLN A 160 -11.54 3.47 -7.69
CA GLN A 160 -11.67 3.54 -6.25
C GLN A 160 -11.73 2.10 -5.73
N PRO A 161 -11.00 1.78 -4.64
CA PRO A 161 -11.08 0.46 -4.05
C PRO A 161 -12.35 0.35 -3.22
N LYS A 162 -12.85 -0.88 -3.10
CA LYS A 162 -13.83 -1.26 -2.09
C LYS A 162 -13.09 -1.43 -0.77
N TYR A 163 -13.31 -0.50 0.16
CA TYR A 163 -12.72 -0.57 1.49
C TYR A 163 -13.33 -1.71 2.30
N ILE A 164 -12.46 -2.53 2.89
CA ILE A 164 -12.88 -3.61 3.79
C ILE A 164 -13.17 -2.96 5.14
N MET A 165 -14.41 -2.96 5.61
CA MET A 165 -14.77 -2.33 6.88
C MET A 165 -14.66 -3.32 8.04
N HIS A 166 -14.31 -2.81 9.22
CA HIS A 166 -14.33 -3.56 10.48
C HIS A 166 -14.68 -2.61 11.62
N SER A 167 -15.51 -3.06 12.56
CA SER A 167 -16.10 -2.19 13.59
C SER A 167 -15.08 -1.48 14.47
N SER A 168 -13.88 -2.05 14.65
CA SER A 168 -12.78 -1.41 15.36
C SER A 168 -12.30 -0.09 14.71
N TRP A 169 -12.60 0.11 13.43
CA TRP A 169 -12.28 1.34 12.69
C TRP A 169 -13.40 2.38 12.76
N ASP A 170 -14.60 2.03 13.21
CA ASP A 170 -15.76 2.92 13.18
C ASP A 170 -15.50 4.23 13.93
N GLU A 171 -14.83 4.19 15.09
CA GLU A 171 -14.48 5.39 15.86
C GLU A 171 -13.51 6.30 15.11
N VAL A 172 -12.47 5.74 14.49
CA VAL A 172 -11.50 6.48 13.67
C VAL A 172 -12.20 7.07 12.44
N LEU A 173 -13.15 6.32 11.87
CA LEU A 173 -13.90 6.69 10.68
C LEU A 173 -14.96 7.75 10.96
N ALA A 174 -15.58 7.75 12.14
CA ALA A 174 -16.59 8.71 12.55
C ALA A 174 -16.04 10.09 12.95
N GLY A 175 -14.75 10.19 13.28
CA GLY A 175 -14.10 11.47 13.55
C GLY A 175 -14.13 12.37 12.32
N ASP A 176 -14.79 13.53 12.44
CA ASP A 176 -14.73 14.63 11.48
C ASP A 176 -13.40 15.36 11.66
N GLU A 177 -12.59 15.38 10.60
CA GLU A 177 -11.22 15.89 10.66
C GLU A 177 -11.11 17.12 9.77
N ALA A 178 -11.15 18.32 10.37
CA ALA A 178 -11.01 19.58 9.63
C ALA A 178 -9.59 19.82 9.05
N ASP A 179 -8.70 18.84 9.16
CA ASP A 179 -7.28 18.92 8.80
C ASP A 179 -6.95 17.93 7.67
N ASP A 180 -6.57 18.47 6.51
CA ASP A 180 -6.15 17.73 5.31
C ASP A 180 -5.13 16.62 5.63
N LEU A 181 -4.23 16.85 6.59
CA LEU A 181 -3.20 15.87 6.97
C LEU A 181 -3.81 14.64 7.62
N ARG A 182 -4.78 14.84 8.50
CA ARG A 182 -5.48 13.77 9.21
C ARG A 182 -6.39 13.01 8.25
N GLU A 183 -7.07 13.71 7.33
CA GLU A 183 -7.87 13.09 6.28
C GLU A 183 -7.03 12.20 5.34
N VAL A 184 -5.95 12.72 4.76
CA VAL A 184 -5.09 11.93 3.86
C VAL A 184 -4.43 10.77 4.60
N THR A 185 -4.09 10.95 5.88
CA THR A 185 -3.51 9.89 6.71
C THR A 185 -4.52 8.76 6.94
N LYS A 186 -5.74 9.11 7.34
CA LYS A 186 -6.84 8.18 7.54
C LYS A 186 -7.15 7.38 6.26
N ALA A 187 -7.25 8.08 5.14
CA ALA A 187 -7.46 7.43 3.84
C ALA A 187 -6.27 6.53 3.44
N GLY A 188 -5.04 6.98 3.69
CA GLY A 188 -3.83 6.18 3.44
C GLY A 188 -3.76 4.90 4.28
N LEU A 189 -4.16 4.96 5.55
CA LEU A 189 -4.24 3.77 6.42
C LEU A 189 -5.26 2.76 5.91
N MET A 190 -6.44 3.23 5.49
CA MET A 190 -7.47 2.34 4.92
C MET A 190 -7.01 1.69 3.61
N LEU A 191 -6.27 2.42 2.77
CA LEU A 191 -5.68 1.87 1.55
C LEU A 191 -4.60 0.83 1.85
N LEU A 192 -3.69 1.09 2.80
CA LEU A 192 -2.66 0.13 3.22
C LEU A 192 -3.28 -1.14 3.80
N ARG A 193 -4.29 -1.00 4.66
CA ARG A 193 -5.03 -2.11 5.24
C ARG A 193 -5.69 -2.97 4.15
N THR A 194 -6.43 -2.34 3.25
CA THR A 194 -7.10 -3.03 2.13
C THR A 194 -6.09 -3.72 1.20
N LYS A 195 -4.99 -3.02 0.87
CA LYS A 195 -3.92 -3.56 0.02
C LYS A 195 -3.25 -4.79 0.63
N LEU A 196 -2.92 -4.74 1.93
CA LEU A 196 -2.33 -5.89 2.64
C LEU A 196 -3.27 -7.09 2.60
N ILE A 197 -4.55 -6.89 2.92
CA ILE A 197 -5.55 -7.96 2.89
C ILE A 197 -5.62 -8.57 1.48
N CYS A 198 -5.70 -7.74 0.44
CA CYS A 198 -5.80 -8.24 -0.93
C CYS A 198 -4.61 -9.13 -1.32
N TYR A 199 -3.37 -8.70 -1.03
CA TYR A 199 -2.20 -9.52 -1.33
C TYR A 199 -2.13 -10.80 -0.52
N VAL A 200 -2.50 -10.77 0.76
CA VAL A 200 -2.47 -11.97 1.59
C VAL A 200 -3.45 -13.00 1.04
N PHE A 201 -4.67 -12.60 0.67
CA PHE A 201 -5.64 -13.54 0.08
C PHE A 201 -5.20 -14.07 -1.28
N ASP A 202 -4.64 -13.22 -2.15
CA ASP A 202 -4.12 -13.64 -3.45
C ASP A 202 -3.01 -14.70 -3.30
N PHE A 203 -2.06 -14.46 -2.37
CA PHE A 203 -1.02 -15.45 -2.06
C PHE A 203 -1.58 -16.74 -1.46
N ILE A 204 -2.61 -16.68 -0.59
CA ILE A 204 -3.26 -17.88 -0.05
C ILE A 204 -3.91 -18.69 -1.17
N LEU A 205 -4.71 -18.05 -2.03
CA LEU A 205 -5.42 -18.69 -3.14
C LEU A 205 -4.44 -19.41 -4.06
N ARG A 206 -3.41 -18.71 -4.52
CA ARG A 206 -2.39 -19.26 -5.42
C ARG A 206 -1.61 -20.38 -4.76
N SER A 207 -1.15 -20.19 -3.53
CA SER A 207 -0.39 -21.22 -2.80
C SER A 207 -1.21 -22.50 -2.59
N PHE A 208 -2.47 -22.38 -2.17
CA PHE A 208 -3.36 -23.51 -1.93
C PHE A 208 -3.77 -24.24 -3.22
N CYS A 209 -3.92 -23.50 -4.32
CA CYS A 209 -4.18 -24.05 -5.65
C CYS A 209 -2.92 -24.57 -6.37
N SER A 210 -1.73 -24.51 -5.72
CA SER A 210 -0.45 -24.87 -6.33
C SER A 210 -0.11 -24.06 -7.60
N LEU A 211 -0.56 -22.80 -7.64
CA LEU A 211 -0.25 -21.83 -8.67
C LEU A 211 1.02 -21.05 -8.31
N GLU A 212 1.65 -20.46 -9.31
CA GLU A 212 2.80 -19.57 -9.10
C GLU A 212 2.36 -18.33 -8.31
N THR A 213 3.12 -17.99 -7.27
CA THR A 213 2.85 -16.82 -6.44
C THR A 213 3.27 -15.54 -7.16
N PRO A 214 2.56 -14.41 -6.94
CA PRO A 214 2.88 -13.16 -7.61
C PRO A 214 4.26 -12.65 -7.20
N ILE A 215 5.04 -12.16 -8.16
CA ILE A 215 6.28 -11.46 -7.86
C ILE A 215 5.95 -10.03 -7.45
N LEU A 216 6.01 -9.75 -6.16
CA LEU A 216 5.95 -8.38 -5.64
C LEU A 216 7.26 -7.66 -5.99
N THR A 217 7.27 -6.90 -7.09
CA THR A 217 8.44 -6.13 -7.50
C THR A 217 8.71 -4.98 -6.54
N ALA A 218 9.98 -4.69 -6.24
CA ALA A 218 10.35 -3.59 -5.34
C ALA A 218 9.88 -2.19 -5.80
N SER A 219 9.43 -2.02 -7.06
CA SER A 219 8.83 -0.75 -7.49
C SER A 219 7.45 -0.49 -6.86
N TYR A 220 6.86 -1.50 -6.20
CA TYR A 220 5.64 -1.37 -5.40
C TYR A 220 5.88 -0.79 -4.00
N VAL A 221 7.15 -0.68 -3.62
CA VAL A 221 7.58 -0.07 -2.38
C VAL A 221 7.66 1.43 -2.60
N ASP A 222 6.88 2.20 -1.81
CA ASP A 222 7.05 3.64 -1.75
C ASP A 222 8.44 3.99 -1.19
N PRO A 223 9.37 4.54 -2.00
CA PRO A 223 10.74 4.80 -1.56
C PRO A 223 10.83 5.88 -0.48
N ILE A 224 9.74 6.61 -0.21
CA ILE A 224 9.67 7.61 0.85
C ILE A 224 9.61 6.92 2.23
N LEU A 225 8.98 5.75 2.33
CA LEU A 225 8.66 5.14 3.62
C LEU A 225 9.63 4.02 4.05
N GLU A 226 10.28 3.30 3.14
CA GLU A 226 11.23 2.24 3.52
C GLU A 226 12.59 2.75 4.06
N ARG A 227 12.91 4.02 3.85
CA ARG A 227 14.23 4.56 4.21
C ARG A 227 14.50 4.65 5.71
N GLU A 228 13.48 4.52 6.55
CA GLU A 228 13.60 4.75 8.00
C GLU A 228 13.51 3.48 8.85
N SER A 229 13.22 2.31 8.28
CA SER A 229 13.10 1.07 9.07
C SER A 229 14.42 0.46 9.51
N HIS A 230 15.55 0.93 8.97
CA HIS A 230 16.87 0.38 9.25
C HIS A 230 17.74 1.25 10.18
N GLU A 231 17.30 2.44 10.62
CA GLU A 231 18.05 3.25 11.57
C GLU A 231 17.20 3.72 12.77
N PRO A 232 17.74 3.68 14.01
CA PRO A 232 17.07 4.28 15.16
C PRO A 232 16.82 5.75 14.87
N VAL A 233 15.57 6.21 15.07
CA VAL A 233 15.05 7.57 14.81
C VAL A 233 16.17 8.61 14.87
N ALA A 234 16.78 8.86 13.72
CA ALA A 234 17.89 9.79 13.63
C ALA A 234 17.30 11.18 13.96
N SER A 235 18.05 12.02 14.68
CA SER A 235 17.54 13.32 15.09
C SER A 235 17.01 14.10 13.87
N VAL A 236 15.95 14.89 14.03
CA VAL A 236 15.33 15.70 12.95
C VAL A 236 16.36 16.52 12.15
N ALA A 237 17.49 16.87 12.79
CA ALA A 237 18.62 17.52 12.14
C ALA A 237 19.33 16.63 11.09
N SER A 238 19.54 15.35 11.39
CA SER A 238 20.21 14.39 10.49
C SER A 238 19.37 13.96 9.30
N ILE A 239 18.03 13.93 9.44
CA ILE A 239 17.10 13.65 8.32
C ILE A 239 17.16 14.79 7.28
N ARG A 240 17.40 16.04 7.73
CA ARG A 240 17.59 17.19 6.82
C ARG A 240 18.91 17.14 6.06
N GLU A 241 19.97 16.55 6.62
CA GLU A 241 21.28 16.45 5.96
C GLU A 241 21.40 15.24 5.03
N ARG A 242 20.59 14.18 5.24
CA ARG A 242 20.66 12.92 4.47
C ARG A 242 19.62 12.79 3.36
N THR A 243 19.19 13.89 2.75
CA THR A 243 18.64 13.83 1.40
C THR A 243 19.75 13.39 0.44
N VAL A 244 19.98 12.07 0.32
CA VAL A 244 20.62 11.47 -0.85
C VAL A 244 19.99 12.16 -2.04
N GLU A 245 20.79 12.87 -2.83
CA GLU A 245 20.34 13.69 -3.95
C GLU A 245 19.44 12.84 -4.85
N ARG A 246 18.12 12.90 -4.61
CA ARG A 246 17.16 12.20 -5.44
C ARG A 246 17.25 12.87 -6.78
N ARG A 247 17.74 12.12 -7.77
CA ARG A 247 17.78 12.61 -9.15
C ARG A 247 16.36 13.00 -9.53
N PRO A 248 16.12 14.25 -9.96
CA PRO A 248 14.80 14.68 -10.37
C PRO A 248 14.23 13.75 -11.44
N SER A 249 12.99 13.28 -11.26
CA SER A 249 12.23 12.60 -12.29
C SER A 249 11.32 13.59 -13.03
N CYS A 250 10.98 13.27 -14.28
CA CYS A 250 10.07 14.12 -15.04
C CYS A 250 8.66 13.98 -14.45
N SER A 251 8.03 15.10 -14.14
CA SER A 251 6.69 15.16 -13.56
C SER A 251 5.60 14.85 -14.60
N TYR A 252 5.90 14.83 -15.89
CA TYR A 252 4.95 14.37 -16.88
C TYR A 252 4.82 12.85 -16.79
N LEU A 253 3.65 12.35 -16.37
CA LEU A 253 3.43 10.94 -16.04
C LEU A 253 3.76 9.95 -17.17
N ARG A 254 3.70 10.38 -18.44
CA ARG A 254 4.06 9.55 -19.61
C ARG A 254 5.56 9.64 -19.98
N CYS A 255 6.37 10.32 -19.18
CA CYS A 255 7.81 10.47 -19.40
C CYS A 255 8.57 9.85 -18.23
N LEU A 256 9.22 8.72 -18.49
CA LEU A 256 9.99 7.97 -17.48
C LEU A 256 11.45 8.46 -17.34
N LYS A 257 11.78 9.63 -17.89
CA LYS A 257 13.15 10.16 -17.84
C LYS A 257 13.53 10.58 -16.42
N LEU A 258 14.66 10.07 -15.96
CA LEU A 258 15.36 10.50 -14.76
C LEU A 258 16.49 11.46 -15.14
N ALA A 259 16.79 12.43 -14.28
CA ALA A 259 17.96 13.28 -14.45
C ALA A 259 19.23 12.41 -14.44
N PRO A 260 20.20 12.65 -15.34
CA PRO A 260 21.49 11.97 -15.35
C PRO A 260 22.26 12.15 -14.04
N ALA A 261 23.12 11.17 -13.72
CA ALA A 261 23.99 11.20 -12.54
C ALA A 261 24.94 12.39 -12.52
N ASP A 262 25.46 12.72 -13.70
CA ASP A 262 26.47 13.74 -13.95
C ASP A 262 25.89 15.16 -14.02
N GLY A 263 24.57 15.31 -13.84
CA GLY A 263 23.90 16.60 -13.95
C GLY A 263 23.91 17.20 -15.36
N SER A 264 24.28 16.43 -16.38
CA SER A 264 24.39 16.91 -17.77
C SER A 264 23.07 17.44 -18.35
N VAL A 265 21.93 16.98 -17.82
CA VAL A 265 20.60 17.47 -18.19
C VAL A 265 19.91 18.09 -16.98
N ILE A 266 19.69 19.40 -17.05
CA ILE A 266 18.97 20.16 -16.03
C ILE A 266 17.48 20.07 -16.31
N PHE A 267 16.71 19.52 -15.36
CA PHE A 267 15.26 19.48 -15.48
C PHE A 267 14.67 20.85 -15.12
N ASN A 268 13.79 21.35 -15.98
CA ASN A 268 13.13 22.63 -15.79
C ASN A 268 12.05 22.53 -14.72
N ARG A 269 12.02 23.49 -13.79
CA ARG A 269 10.97 23.57 -12.77
C ARG A 269 9.81 24.46 -13.21
N CYS A 270 8.58 24.15 -12.80
CA CYS A 270 7.48 25.09 -12.94
C CYS A 270 7.70 26.32 -12.01
N GLY A 271 7.92 27.49 -12.61
CA GLY A 271 8.21 28.73 -11.87
C GLY A 271 7.14 29.09 -10.84
N ARG A 272 5.86 29.08 -11.24
CA ARG A 272 4.72 29.42 -10.36
C ARG A 272 4.61 28.46 -9.16
N CYS A 273 4.71 27.15 -9.40
CA CYS A 273 4.67 26.15 -8.34
C CYS A 273 5.84 26.30 -7.35
N PHE A 274 7.03 26.57 -7.87
CA PHE A 274 8.20 26.75 -7.02
C PHE A 274 8.11 28.05 -6.21
N SER A 275 7.67 29.16 -6.83
CA SER A 275 7.63 30.46 -6.17
C SER A 275 6.51 30.59 -5.14
N GLN A 276 5.32 30.02 -5.42
CA GLN A 276 4.15 30.21 -4.56
C GLN A 276 4.06 29.19 -3.42
N ILE A 277 4.35 27.92 -3.69
CA ILE A 277 4.08 26.81 -2.76
C ILE A 277 5.29 25.87 -2.58
N ARG A 278 6.48 26.28 -3.08
CA ARG A 278 7.71 25.49 -3.02
C ARG A 278 7.53 24.05 -3.53
N ARG A 279 6.64 23.82 -4.50
CA ARG A 279 6.42 22.50 -5.12
C ARG A 279 7.45 22.26 -6.23
N GLN A 280 8.16 21.15 -6.10
CA GLN A 280 9.15 20.70 -7.07
C GLN A 280 8.44 19.90 -8.17
N GLY A 281 8.06 20.58 -9.26
CA GLY A 281 7.59 19.94 -10.49
C GLY A 281 8.66 20.10 -11.55
N PHE A 282 9.43 19.04 -11.78
CA PHE A 282 10.57 18.99 -12.70
C PHE A 282 10.14 18.42 -14.06
N TYR A 283 10.65 18.96 -15.15
CA TYR A 283 10.34 18.49 -16.50
C TYR A 283 11.63 18.39 -17.30
N CYS A 284 11.86 17.25 -17.94
CA CYS A 284 13.04 17.07 -18.78
C CYS A 284 13.04 17.97 -20.02
N SER A 285 11.86 18.49 -20.42
CA SER A 285 11.71 19.39 -21.56
C SER A 285 10.46 20.27 -21.45
N ARG A 286 10.38 21.33 -22.26
CA ARG A 286 9.20 22.22 -22.31
C ARG A 286 7.97 21.50 -22.85
N GLU A 287 8.15 20.57 -23.77
CA GLU A 287 7.09 19.74 -24.35
C GLU A 287 6.42 18.89 -23.27
N CYS A 288 7.21 18.25 -22.39
CA CYS A 288 6.68 17.50 -21.26
C CYS A 288 5.88 18.39 -20.31
N GLN A 289 6.38 19.60 -20.03
CA GLN A 289 5.64 20.56 -19.20
C GLN A 289 4.32 21.00 -19.83
N VAL A 290 4.28 21.28 -21.13
CA VAL A 290 3.06 21.68 -21.84
C VAL A 290 2.07 20.52 -21.95
N ALA A 291 2.54 19.29 -22.14
CA ALA A 291 1.70 18.09 -22.14
C ALA A 291 1.07 17.87 -20.76
N ASP A 292 1.87 17.91 -19.70
CA ASP A 292 1.40 17.78 -18.31
C ASP A 292 0.47 18.94 -17.91
N TRP A 293 0.70 20.15 -18.44
CA TRP A 293 -0.17 21.31 -18.26
C TRP A 293 -1.59 21.05 -18.75
N LYS A 294 -1.74 20.52 -19.96
CA LYS A 294 -3.05 20.21 -20.56
C LYS A 294 -3.78 19.09 -19.81
N LEU A 295 -3.04 18.11 -19.31
CA LEU A 295 -3.60 16.93 -18.65
C LEU A 295 -4.04 17.22 -17.21
N ARG A 296 -3.15 17.74 -16.37
CA ARG A 296 -3.39 17.83 -14.92
C ARG A 296 -2.82 19.08 -14.26
N HIS A 297 -1.63 19.53 -14.67
CA HIS A 297 -0.91 20.55 -13.91
C HIS A 297 -1.63 21.90 -13.89
N LYS A 298 -2.41 22.25 -14.92
CA LYS A 298 -3.21 23.49 -14.93
C LYS A 298 -4.16 23.60 -13.73
N LYS A 299 -4.76 22.48 -13.29
CA LYS A 299 -5.74 22.47 -12.19
C LYS A 299 -5.08 22.77 -10.84
N THR A 300 -3.84 22.29 -10.66
CA THR A 300 -3.12 22.34 -9.38
C THR A 300 -2.02 23.42 -9.34
N CYS A 301 -1.64 24.03 -10.48
CA CYS A 301 -0.50 24.94 -10.57
C CYS A 301 -0.60 26.14 -9.61
N GLY A 302 0.38 26.29 -8.72
CA GLY A 302 0.42 27.38 -7.75
C GLY A 302 -0.56 27.26 -6.57
N LYS A 303 -1.38 26.21 -6.54
CA LYS A 303 -2.30 25.92 -5.44
C LYS A 303 -1.67 24.93 -4.45
N THR A 304 -1.83 25.20 -3.16
CA THR A 304 -1.58 24.20 -2.12
C THR A 304 -2.51 23.02 -2.39
N PRO A 305 -1.97 21.82 -2.66
CA PRO A 305 -2.83 20.65 -2.88
C PRO A 305 -3.60 20.37 -1.58
N THR A 306 -4.92 20.23 -1.70
CA THR A 306 -5.80 19.72 -0.64
C THR A 306 -5.99 18.21 -0.80
N PHE A 307 -6.64 17.57 0.17
CA PHE A 307 -7.01 16.16 0.02
C PHE A 307 -7.97 15.93 -1.17
N ASP A 308 -8.97 16.80 -1.35
CA ASP A 308 -9.90 16.76 -2.49
C ASP A 308 -9.21 16.83 -3.85
N ASP A 309 -8.11 17.61 -3.95
CA ASP A 309 -7.34 17.73 -5.19
C ASP A 309 -6.68 16.40 -5.58
N VAL A 310 -6.30 15.54 -4.61
CA VAL A 310 -5.60 14.27 -4.87
C VAL A 310 -6.54 13.07 -4.96
N SER A 311 -7.66 13.09 -4.23
CA SER A 311 -8.68 12.03 -4.28
C SER A 311 -9.43 11.98 -5.62
N THR A 312 -9.44 13.10 -6.34
CA THR A 312 -10.13 13.26 -7.64
C THR A 312 -9.20 13.26 -8.86
N LEU A 313 -7.90 12.96 -8.69
CA LEU A 313 -6.96 13.01 -9.81
C LEU A 313 -7.30 11.97 -10.89
N PRO A 314 -7.29 12.37 -12.18
CA PRO A 314 -7.42 11.42 -13.27
C PRO A 314 -6.24 10.45 -13.30
N GLU A 315 -6.51 9.23 -13.74
CA GLU A 315 -5.62 8.06 -13.83
C GLU A 315 -4.14 8.40 -14.03
N TYR A 316 -3.28 7.74 -13.25
CA TYR A 316 -1.93 7.48 -13.71
C TYR A 316 -2.07 6.58 -14.94
N PRO A 317 -1.50 6.95 -16.11
CA PRO A 317 -1.44 6.00 -17.20
C PRO A 317 -0.74 4.76 -16.66
N ALA A 318 -1.42 3.62 -16.69
CA ALA A 318 -0.88 2.35 -16.21
C ALA A 318 0.58 2.27 -16.66
N ALA A 319 1.51 2.22 -15.69
CA ALA A 319 2.91 1.98 -16.01
C ALA A 319 2.88 0.68 -16.80
N GLY A 320 3.19 0.75 -18.09
CA GLY A 320 2.94 -0.34 -19.03
C GLY A 320 3.42 -1.63 -18.39
N VAL A 321 2.47 -2.46 -17.97
CA VAL A 321 2.75 -3.78 -17.45
C VAL A 321 3.48 -4.45 -18.59
N LEU A 322 4.76 -4.77 -18.37
CA LEU A 322 5.40 -5.81 -19.15
C LEU A 322 4.55 -7.05 -18.86
N ALA A 323 3.53 -7.26 -19.70
CA ALA A 323 2.86 -8.53 -19.79
C ALA A 323 3.97 -9.52 -20.06
N ALA A 324 4.40 -10.24 -19.02
CA ALA A 324 4.99 -11.54 -19.24
C ALA A 324 3.94 -12.29 -20.06
N ALA A 325 4.23 -12.49 -21.34
CA ALA A 325 3.35 -13.17 -22.25
C ALA A 325 3.06 -14.54 -21.63
N VAL A 326 1.84 -14.71 -21.12
CA VAL A 326 1.31 -16.03 -20.81
C VAL A 326 1.25 -16.75 -22.16
N PRO A 327 2.04 -17.81 -22.38
CA PRO A 327 1.90 -18.58 -23.61
C PRO A 327 0.57 -19.31 -23.53
N VAL A 328 -0.40 -18.83 -24.31
CA VAL A 328 -1.61 -19.58 -24.63
C VAL A 328 -1.17 -20.78 -25.45
N PHE A 329 -1.02 -21.94 -24.81
CA PHE A 329 -1.00 -23.21 -25.51
C PHE A 329 -2.45 -23.65 -25.70
N LEU A 330 -2.90 -23.62 -26.96
CA LEU A 330 -4.07 -24.33 -27.44
C LEU A 330 -3.79 -25.83 -27.51
#